data_AF-A0A4U9D6G2-F1
#
_entry.id   AF-A0A4U9D6G2-F1
#
_cell.length_a   1.000
_cell.length_b   1.000
_cell.length_c   1.000
_cell.angle_alpha   90.00
_cell.angle_beta   90.00
_cell.angle_gamma   90.00
#
_symmetry.space_group_name_H-M   'P 1'
#
loop_
_entity.id
_entity.type
_entity.pdbx_description
1 polymer ?
#
loop_
_entity_poly.entity_id
_entity_poly.type
_entity_poly.pdbx_seq_one_letter_code
_entity_poly.pdbx_strand_id
1 'polypeptide(L)'
;MDYQQLHEALAEHHHIPASWIVAGNGETESIFTVVNGLQPRQAMIVVPGFAEYRRALSAVDCAIREFALREEDGWQLTEALLAALTPDLDWPVPLYAQ
;
A
#
# COMPACT_ATOMS: atom_id res chain seq x y z
N MET A 1 -20.84 7.68 12.05
CA MET A 1 -20.14 8.90 12.47
C MET A 1 -19.71 9.60 11.21
N ASP A 2 -20.04 10.87 11.07
CA ASP A 2 -19.73 11.63 9.86
C ASP A 2 -18.38 12.33 10.07
N TYR A 3 -17.37 11.95 9.27
CA TYR A 3 -16.00 12.47 9.34
C TYR A 3 -15.80 13.69 8.43
N GLN A 4 -16.88 14.32 7.96
CA GLN A 4 -16.84 15.41 6.99
C GLN A 4 -15.82 16.50 7.33
N GLN A 5 -15.79 17.00 8.57
CA GLN A 5 -14.83 18.05 8.98
C GLN A 5 -13.37 17.59 8.93
N LEU A 6 -13.12 16.31 9.24
CA LEU A 6 -11.76 15.73 9.15
C LEU A 6 -11.34 15.56 7.68
N HIS A 7 -12.27 15.11 6.82
CA HIS A 7 -12.01 14.98 5.40
C HIS A 7 -11.73 16.34 4.75
N GLU A 8 -12.52 17.37 5.09
CA GLU A 8 -12.31 18.73 4.61
C GLU A 8 -10.94 19.29 5.04
N ALA A 9 -10.57 19.12 6.31
CA ALA A 9 -9.27 19.58 6.82
C ALA A 9 -8.08 18.88 6.13
N LEU A 10 -8.16 17.56 5.92
CA LEU A 10 -7.12 16.82 5.20
C LEU A 10 -7.08 17.19 3.71
N ALA A 11 -8.24 17.40 3.09
CA ALA A 11 -8.38 17.81 1.70
C ALA A 11 -7.74 19.18 1.45
N GLU A 12 -7.97 20.13 2.36
CA GLU A 12 -7.35 21.44 2.32
C GLU A 12 -5.83 21.34 2.50
N HIS A 13 -5.36 20.57 3.48
CA HIS A 13 -3.92 20.38 3.73
C HIS A 13 -3.19 19.79 2.51
N HIS A 14 -3.77 18.76 1.89
CA HIS A 14 -3.18 18.06 0.74
C HIS A 14 -3.55 18.68 -0.62
N HIS A 15 -4.43 19.68 -0.65
CA HIS A 15 -4.92 20.35 -1.85
C HIS A 15 -5.57 19.38 -2.86
N ILE A 16 -6.41 18.47 -2.37
CA ILE A 16 -7.13 17.46 -3.17
C ILE A 16 -8.63 17.47 -2.89
N PRO A 17 -9.49 16.86 -3.72
CA PRO A 17 -10.91 16.73 -3.42
C PRO A 17 -11.15 15.90 -2.15
N ALA A 18 -12.03 16.36 -1.25
CA ALA A 18 -12.42 15.60 -0.06
C ALA A 18 -13.02 14.23 -0.39
N SER A 19 -13.61 14.07 -1.59
CA SER A 19 -14.11 12.78 -2.07
C SER A 19 -13.02 11.72 -2.31
N TRP A 20 -11.75 12.11 -2.33
CA TRP A 20 -10.62 11.17 -2.43
C TRP A 20 -10.15 10.66 -1.06
N ILE A 21 -10.70 11.19 0.03
CA ILE A 21 -10.25 10.90 1.39
C ILE A 21 -11.25 9.99 2.07
N VAL A 22 -10.76 8.89 2.63
CA VAL A 22 -11.48 8.03 3.55
C VAL A 22 -10.68 7.99 4.84
N ALA A 23 -11.32 8.36 5.95
CA ALA A 23 -10.68 8.32 7.26
C ALA A 23 -10.81 6.90 7.84
N GLY A 24 -9.70 6.37 8.35
CA GLY A 24 -9.65 5.12 9.09
C GLY A 24 -9.22 5.36 10.54
N ASN A 25 -9.46 4.35 11.39
CA ASN A 25 -8.98 4.25 12.76
C ASN A 25 -7.49 3.89 12.80
N GLY A 26 -6.67 4.75 12.20
CA GLY A 26 -5.24 4.54 11.98
C GLY A 26 -4.91 3.95 10.61
N GLU A 27 -3.65 4.11 10.19
CA GLU A 27 -3.18 3.68 8.88
C GLU A 27 -3.32 2.16 8.66
N THR A 28 -3.12 1.35 9.70
CA THR A 28 -3.31 -0.11 9.62
C THR A 28 -4.72 -0.46 9.16
N GLU A 29 -5.77 0.19 9.68
CA GLU A 29 -7.14 -0.08 9.19
C GLU A 29 -7.29 0.35 7.73
N SER A 30 -6.69 1.47 7.33
CA SER A 30 -6.69 1.91 5.93
C SER A 30 -6.05 0.88 4.99
N ILE A 31 -4.92 0.27 5.39
CA ILE A 31 -4.27 -0.79 4.61
C ILE A 31 -5.22 -1.98 4.43
N PHE A 32 -5.83 -2.46 5.51
CA PHE A 32 -6.79 -3.56 5.44
C PHE A 32 -8.03 -3.18 4.62
N THR A 33 -8.51 -1.95 4.72
CA THR A 33 -9.67 -1.44 3.98
C THR A 33 -9.40 -1.44 2.47
N VAL A 34 -8.22 -0.95 2.05
CA VAL A 34 -7.82 -0.95 0.64
C VAL A 34 -7.70 -2.37 0.11
N VAL A 35 -7.01 -3.26 0.83
CA VAL A 35 -6.86 -4.65 0.40
C VAL A 35 -8.21 -5.38 0.31
N ASN A 36 -9.08 -5.18 1.30
CA ASN A 36 -10.42 -5.77 1.27
C ASN A 36 -11.31 -5.20 0.15
N GLY A 37 -11.16 -3.93 -0.19
CA GLY A 37 -11.90 -3.29 -1.29
C GLY A 37 -11.41 -3.73 -2.67
N LEU A 38 -10.11 -3.96 -2.83
CA LEU A 38 -9.51 -4.35 -4.11
C LEU A 38 -9.54 -5.86 -4.38
N GLN A 39 -9.46 -6.70 -3.34
CA GLN A 39 -9.39 -8.16 -3.46
C GLN A 39 -8.34 -8.64 -4.51
N PRO A 40 -7.06 -8.22 -4.38
CA PRO A 40 -6.05 -8.58 -5.37
C PRO A 40 -5.80 -10.09 -5.38
N ARG A 41 -5.68 -10.70 -6.56
CA ARG A 41 -5.34 -12.13 -6.68
C ARG A 41 -3.85 -12.34 -6.55
N GLN A 42 -3.04 -11.42 -7.09
CA GLN A 42 -1.59 -11.40 -6.90
C GLN A 42 -1.09 -9.99 -6.57
N ALA A 43 -0.21 -9.89 -5.58
CA ALA A 43 0.39 -8.63 -5.16
C ALA A 43 1.89 -8.80 -4.88
N MET A 44 2.66 -7.74 -5.08
CA MET A 44 4.07 -7.69 -4.74
C MET A 44 4.30 -6.74 -3.55
N ILE A 45 5.07 -7.20 -2.56
CA ILE A 45 5.55 -6.38 -1.44
C ILE A 45 7.07 -6.27 -1.47
N VAL A 46 7.58 -5.13 -1.00
CA VAL A 46 9.03 -4.89 -0.85
C VAL A 46 9.47 -5.32 0.55
N VAL A 47 10.60 -6.03 0.65
CA VAL A 47 11.15 -6.52 1.92
C VAL A 47 12.63 -6.12 2.09
N PRO A 48 13.08 -5.75 3.31
CA PRO A 48 12.29 -5.59 4.53
C PRO A 48 11.32 -4.40 4.43
N GLY A 49 10.18 -4.49 5.12
CA GLY A 49 9.12 -3.50 5.05
C GLY A 49 8.08 -3.70 6.17
N PHE A 50 7.03 -2.88 6.17
CA PHE A 50 6.00 -2.93 7.21
C PHE A 50 5.20 -4.24 7.17
N ALA A 51 5.10 -4.92 8.31
CA ALA A 51 4.52 -6.27 8.39
C ALA A 51 3.02 -6.32 8.04
N GLU A 52 2.29 -5.21 8.20
CA GLU A 52 0.84 -5.17 7.98
C GLU A 52 0.45 -5.39 6.52
N TYR A 53 1.31 -5.07 5.54
CA TYR A 53 1.01 -5.32 4.12
C TYR A 53 0.81 -6.82 3.86
N ARG A 54 1.72 -7.65 4.38
CA ARG A 54 1.60 -9.10 4.26
C ARG A 54 0.35 -9.59 5.00
N ARG A 55 0.14 -9.11 6.23
CA ARG A 55 -1.01 -9.53 7.05
C ARG A 55 -2.34 -9.22 6.35
N ALA A 56 -2.47 -8.03 5.76
CA ALA A 56 -3.67 -7.63 5.04
C ALA A 56 -3.89 -8.47 3.77
N LEU A 57 -2.86 -8.66 2.95
CA LEU A 57 -2.95 -9.45 1.71
C LEU A 57 -3.24 -10.94 2.00
N SER A 58 -2.64 -11.49 3.05
CA SER A 58 -2.93 -12.85 3.51
C SER A 58 -4.35 -13.04 4.03
N ALA A 59 -5.04 -11.96 4.43
CA ALA A 59 -6.43 -12.03 4.88
C ALA A 59 -7.45 -12.17 3.72
N VAL A 60 -7.03 -11.97 2.47
CA VAL A 60 -7.89 -12.02 1.27
C VAL A 60 -7.44 -13.08 0.25
N ASP A 61 -6.73 -14.12 0.71
CA ASP A 61 -6.19 -15.21 -0.12
C ASP A 61 -5.35 -14.74 -1.33
N CYS A 62 -4.69 -13.57 -1.20
CA CYS A 62 -3.82 -13.03 -2.23
C CYS A 62 -2.51 -13.81 -2.32
N ALA A 63 -2.06 -14.13 -3.55
CA ALA A 63 -0.71 -14.65 -3.77
C ALA A 63 0.32 -13.52 -3.64
N ILE A 64 1.22 -13.64 -2.66
CA ILE A 64 2.19 -12.60 -2.33
C ILE A 64 3.54 -12.93 -2.96
N ARG A 65 4.07 -12.00 -3.76
CA ARG A 65 5.45 -11.99 -4.25
C ARG A 65 6.27 -10.99 -3.46
N GLU A 66 7.54 -11.31 -3.26
CA GLU A 66 8.46 -10.44 -2.52
C GLU A 66 9.53 -9.89 -3.45
N PHE A 67 9.76 -8.59 -3.36
CA PHE A 67 10.93 -7.92 -3.91
C PHE A 67 11.89 -7.60 -2.77
N ALA A 68 12.99 -8.33 -2.70
CA ALA A 68 14.00 -8.13 -1.66
C ALA A 68 14.93 -6.96 -2.01
N LEU A 69 14.91 -5.93 -1.16
CA LEU A 69 15.93 -4.89 -1.13
C LEU A 69 17.26 -5.51 -0.71
N ARG A 70 18.34 -4.93 -1.23
CA ARG A 70 19.69 -5.44 -1.00
C ARG A 70 20.47 -4.44 -0.18
N GLU A 71 21.22 -4.94 0.78
CA GLU A 71 22.08 -4.12 1.65
C GLU A 71 23.15 -3.38 0.82
N GLU A 72 23.69 -4.01 -0.22
CA GLU A 72 24.68 -3.39 -1.12
C GLU A 72 24.12 -2.18 -1.90
N ASP A 73 22.81 -2.14 -2.12
CA ASP A 73 22.10 -1.02 -2.73
C ASP A 73 21.67 0.02 -1.69
N GLY A 74 22.14 -0.11 -0.43
CA GLY A 74 21.76 0.78 0.67
C GLY A 74 20.29 0.71 1.04
N TRP A 75 19.67 -0.46 0.84
CA TRP A 75 18.22 -0.68 1.00
C TRP A 75 17.35 0.24 0.13
N GLN A 76 17.90 0.80 -0.94
CA GLN A 76 17.15 1.62 -1.88
C GLN A 76 16.45 0.76 -2.92
N LEU A 77 15.30 1.25 -3.39
CA LEU A 77 14.65 0.70 -4.56
C LEU A 77 15.48 1.03 -5.81
N THR A 78 15.66 0.04 -6.66
CA THR A 78 16.42 0.16 -7.92
C THR A 78 15.53 -0.17 -9.12
N GLU A 79 16.02 0.08 -10.33
CA GLU A 79 15.33 -0.28 -11.57
C GLU A 79 15.04 -1.79 -11.70
N ALA A 80 15.70 -2.63 -10.88
CA ALA A 80 15.38 -4.06 -10.79
C ALA A 80 13.91 -4.31 -10.38
N LEU A 81 13.28 -3.38 -9.66
CA LEU A 81 11.84 -3.47 -9.36
C LEU A 81 11.02 -3.45 -10.66
N LEU A 82 11.35 -2.57 -11.61
CA LEU A 82 10.62 -2.45 -12.87
C LEU A 82 10.67 -3.75 -13.68
N ALA A 83 11.80 -4.46 -13.66
CA ALA A 83 11.94 -5.76 -14.30
C ALA A 83 11.14 -6.87 -13.58
N ALA A 84 10.86 -6.71 -12.28
CA ALA A 84 10.06 -7.65 -11.50
C ALA A 84 8.54 -7.43 -11.68
N LEU A 85 8.13 -6.25 -12.14
CA LEU A 85 6.73 -5.93 -12.45
C LEU A 85 6.28 -6.68 -13.70
N THR A 86 5.30 -7.56 -13.54
CA THR A 86 4.75 -8.38 -14.61
C THR A 86 3.24 -8.14 -14.75
N PRO A 87 2.64 -8.32 -15.95
CA PRO A 87 1.22 -8.00 -16.19
C PRO A 87 0.20 -8.80 -15.37
N ASP A 88 0.63 -9.90 -14.74
CA ASP A 88 -0.16 -10.75 -13.84
C ASP A 88 -0.21 -10.24 -12.39
N LEU A 89 0.49 -9.15 -12.07
CA LEU A 89 0.36 -8.45 -10.78
C LEU A 89 -0.85 -7.52 -10.80
N ASP A 90 -1.78 -7.73 -9.88
CA ASP A 90 -2.95 -6.84 -9.71
C ASP A 90 -2.60 -5.60 -8.87
N TRP A 91 -1.47 -5.63 -8.15
CA TRP A 91 -1.09 -4.57 -7.19
C TRP A 91 0.44 -4.50 -6.96
N PRO A 92 1.13 -3.48 -7.49
CA PRO A 92 2.49 -3.14 -7.08
C PRO A 92 2.44 -2.15 -5.91
N VAL A 93 2.96 -2.52 -4.73
CA VAL A 93 3.18 -1.57 -3.63
C VAL A 93 4.60 -1.05 -3.67
N PRO A 94 4.86 0.19 -4.12
CA PRO A 94 5.98 0.98 -3.65
C PRO A 94 5.46 1.95 -2.59
N LEU A 95 5.19 1.48 -1.37
CA LEU A 95 4.93 2.39 -0.25
C LEU A 95 6.28 2.79 0.33
N TYR A 96 6.73 3.98 -0.05
CA TYR A 96 7.76 4.71 0.70
C TYR A 96 7.20 5.00 2.09
N ALA A 97 7.83 4.45 3.13
CA ALA A 97 7.75 5.01 4.47
C ALA A 97 8.88 6.06 4.58
N GLN A 98 8.51 7.34 4.65
CA GLN A 98 9.38 8.39 5.20
C GLN A 98 9.01 8.60 6.67
#